data_AF-A0A6N9PXD1-F1
#
_entry.id   AF-A0A6N9PXD1-F1
#
_cell.length_a   1.000
_cell.length_b   1.000
_cell.length_c   1.000
_cell.angle_alpha   90.00
_cell.angle_beta   90.00
_cell.angle_gamma   90.00
#
_symmetry.space_group_name_H-M   'P 1'
#
loop_
_entity.id
_entity.type
_entity.pdbx_description
1 polymer ?
#
loop_
_entity_poly.entity_id
_entity_poly.type
_entity_poly.pdbx_seq_one_letter_code
_entity_poly.pdbx_strand_id
1 'polypeptide(L)'
;MEERGWTDYRLAKESGLSHSTVTNMFNRNNAPTLPTLEAVCRAFGITLAQFFSEGNPLELTEEQQTLFARWSSLTDRQKNLLLELMDTM
;
A
#
# COMPACT_ATOMS: atom_id res chain seq x y z
N MET A 1 1.19 15.32 4.10
CA MET A 1 0.34 16.35 4.74
C MET A 1 0.19 17.57 3.86
N GLU A 2 1.28 18.10 3.29
CA GLU A 2 1.26 19.28 2.39
C GLU A 2 0.31 19.13 1.20
N GLU A 3 0.35 18.00 0.47
CA GLU A 3 -0.55 17.75 -0.67
C GLU A 3 -2.04 17.85 -0.36
N ARG A 4 -2.43 17.56 0.90
CA ARG A 4 -3.81 17.64 1.39
C ARG A 4 -4.08 18.93 2.17
N GLY A 5 -3.08 19.78 2.40
CA GLY A 5 -3.17 20.97 3.24
C GLY A 5 -3.50 20.67 4.71
N TRP A 6 -3.10 19.49 5.21
CA TRP A 6 -3.43 19.06 6.57
C TRP A 6 -2.46 19.59 7.61
N THR A 7 -3.01 20.04 8.74
CA THR A 7 -2.26 20.31 9.97
C THR A 7 -2.20 19.05 10.84
N ASP A 8 -1.27 19.00 11.80
CA ASP A 8 -1.22 17.95 12.83
C ASP A 8 -2.56 17.75 13.53
N TYR A 9 -3.25 18.86 13.81
CA TYR A 9 -4.60 18.84 14.39
C TYR A 9 -5.60 18.13 13.48
N ARG A 10 -5.57 18.41 12.16
CA ARG A 10 -6.46 17.73 11.22
C ARG A 10 -6.15 16.24 11.14
N LEU A 11 -4.87 15.87 11.09
CA LEU A 11 -4.46 14.47 11.09
C LEU A 11 -4.93 13.74 12.36
N ALA A 12 -4.78 14.35 13.54
CA ALA A 12 -5.27 13.78 14.80
C ALA A 12 -6.78 13.50 14.74
N LYS A 13 -7.56 14.48 14.24
CA LYS A 13 -9.00 14.34 14.08
C LYS A 13 -9.40 13.22 13.11
N GLU A 14 -8.77 13.15 11.94
CA GLU A 14 -9.11 12.17 10.90
C GLU A 14 -8.62 10.75 11.24
N SER A 15 -7.51 10.62 11.97
CA SER A 15 -6.97 9.32 12.42
C SER A 15 -7.58 8.83 13.74
N GLY A 16 -8.35 9.66 14.44
CA GLY A 16 -8.85 9.36 15.79
C GLY A 16 -7.75 9.29 16.85
N LEU A 17 -6.54 9.78 16.53
CA LEU A 17 -5.40 9.82 17.45
C LEU A 17 -5.46 11.09 18.30
N SER A 18 -4.89 11.01 19.50
CA SER A 18 -4.72 12.22 20.31
C SER A 18 -3.71 13.16 19.65
N HIS A 19 -3.86 14.47 19.88
CA HIS A 19 -2.90 15.45 19.38
C HIS A 19 -1.48 15.16 19.89
N SER A 20 -1.33 14.74 21.14
CA SER A 20 -0.01 14.38 21.69
C SER A 20 0.58 13.14 21.01
N THR A 21 -0.23 12.18 20.60
CA THR A 21 0.21 11.02 19.81
C THR A 21 0.77 11.47 18.46
N VAL A 22 0.04 12.31 17.73
CA VAL A 22 0.48 12.82 16.42
C VAL A 22 1.74 13.67 16.55
N THR A 23 1.78 14.60 17.51
CA THR A 23 2.96 15.43 17.77
C THR A 23 4.18 14.58 18.17
N ASN A 24 4.00 13.57 19.03
CA ASN A 24 5.10 12.68 19.41
C ASN A 24 5.59 11.83 18.25
N MET A 25 4.70 11.39 17.35
CA MET A 25 5.06 10.61 16.16
C MET A 25 5.99 11.37 15.21
N PHE A 26 5.82 12.69 15.09
CA PHE A 26 6.70 13.53 14.25
C PHE A 26 7.94 14.03 14.99
N ASN A 27 7.82 14.37 16.28
CA ASN A 27 8.91 15.02 17.03
C ASN A 27 9.84 14.06 17.75
N ARG A 28 9.41 12.81 18.00
CA ARG A 28 10.27 11.80 18.63
C ARG A 28 10.76 10.85 17.55
N ASN A 29 12.03 10.49 17.61
CA ASN A 29 12.66 9.53 16.70
C ASN A 29 12.22 8.06 16.97
N ASN A 30 10.98 7.88 17.45
CA ASN A 30 10.40 6.59 17.76
C ASN A 30 9.37 6.26 16.68
N ALA A 31 9.56 5.12 16.02
CA ALA A 31 8.61 4.64 15.04
C ALA A 31 7.21 4.43 15.68
N PRO A 32 6.13 4.80 14.98
CA PRO A 32 4.77 4.53 15.46
C PRO A 32 4.54 3.02 15.59
N THR A 33 3.68 2.62 16.53
CA THR A 33 3.20 1.24 16.60
C THR A 33 2.35 0.90 15.37
N LEU A 34 2.23 -0.38 15.03
CA LEU A 34 1.43 -0.82 13.88
C LEU A 34 -0.03 -0.31 13.93
N PRO A 35 -0.77 -0.34 15.07
CA PRO A 35 -2.11 0.22 15.13
C PRO A 35 -2.17 1.74 14.90
N THR A 36 -1.14 2.46 15.35
CA THR A 36 -1.02 3.91 15.12
C THR A 36 -0.81 4.20 13.64
N LEU A 37 0.09 3.45 13.00
CA LEU A 37 0.35 3.56 11.57
C LEU A 37 -0.89 3.20 10.74
N GLU A 38 -1.62 2.15 11.11
CA GLU A 38 -2.87 1.76 10.45
C GLU A 38 -3.93 2.86 10.53
N ALA A 39 -4.09 3.48 11.71
CA ALA A 39 -5.02 4.61 11.89
C ALA A 39 -4.66 5.80 10.98
N VAL A 40 -3.37 6.10 10.84
CA VAL A 40 -2.88 7.14 9.92
C VAL A 40 -3.11 6.77 8.46
N CYS A 41 -2.82 5.53 8.06
CA CYS A 41 -3.06 5.04 6.69
C CYS A 41 -4.55 5.15 6.31
N ARG A 42 -5.45 4.70 7.21
CA ARG A 42 -6.89 4.82 7.02
C ARG A 42 -7.33 6.29 6.90
N ALA A 43 -6.78 7.20 7.71
CA ALA A 43 -7.06 8.63 7.59
C ALA A 43 -6.68 9.18 6.22
N PHE A 44 -5.59 8.71 5.62
CA PHE A 44 -5.17 9.08 4.28
C PHE A 44 -5.91 8.33 3.15
N GLY A 45 -6.76 7.36 3.49
CA GLY A 45 -7.50 6.55 2.52
C GLY A 45 -6.65 5.49 1.81
N ILE A 46 -5.55 5.06 2.45
CA ILE A 46 -4.66 4.01 1.92
C ILE A 46 -4.58 2.83 2.89
N THR A 47 -4.20 1.68 2.35
CA THR A 47 -3.88 0.48 3.14
C THR A 47 -2.43 0.50 3.62
N LEU A 48 -2.11 -0.34 4.62
CA LEU A 48 -0.72 -0.57 5.03
C LEU A 48 0.14 -1.12 3.88
N ALA A 49 -0.44 -1.96 3.01
CA ALA A 49 0.28 -2.49 1.85
C ALA A 49 0.70 -1.37 0.88
N GLN A 50 -0.20 -0.41 0.62
CA GLN A 50 0.11 0.78 -0.18
C GLN A 50 1.10 1.74 0.53
N PHE A 51 1.08 1.80 1.86
CA PHE A 51 2.05 2.59 2.61
C PHE A 51 3.48 2.03 2.46
N PHE A 52 3.63 0.70 2.47
CA PHE A 52 4.93 0.04 2.34
C PHE A 52 5.33 -0.27 0.89
N SER A 53 4.48 0.01 -0.10
CA SER A 53 4.84 -0.18 -1.50
C SER A 53 5.78 0.93 -1.96
N GLU A 54 7.09 0.67 -1.94
CA GLU A 54 8.06 1.53 -2.60
C GLU A 54 7.95 1.35 -4.13
N GLY A 55 7.70 2.44 -4.87
CA GLY A 55 7.84 2.46 -6.33
C GLY A 55 6.65 1.94 -7.16
N ASN A 56 5.43 2.34 -6.80
CA ASN A 56 4.13 1.83 -7.27
C ASN A 56 3.81 0.45 -6.67
N PRO A 57 2.73 0.30 -5.88
CA PRO A 57 2.05 -0.99 -5.87
C PRO A 57 1.67 -1.23 -7.32
N LEU A 58 2.13 -2.33 -7.93
CA LEU A 58 1.64 -2.72 -9.25
C LEU A 58 0.13 -2.91 -9.13
N GLU A 59 -0.64 -1.83 -9.33
CA GLU A 59 -2.05 -1.90 -9.60
C GLU A 59 -2.16 -2.61 -10.94
N LEU A 60 -2.27 -3.93 -10.86
CA LEU A 60 -2.49 -4.77 -12.02
C LEU A 60 -3.76 -4.24 -12.71
N THR A 61 -3.68 -3.97 -14.00
CA THR A 61 -4.87 -3.70 -14.80
C THR A 61 -5.82 -4.88 -14.71
N GLU A 62 -7.12 -4.69 -15.01
CA GLU A 62 -8.09 -5.80 -15.03
C GLU A 62 -7.63 -6.97 -15.91
N GLU A 63 -6.95 -6.66 -17.02
CA GLU A 63 -6.34 -7.65 -17.91
C GLU A 63 -5.21 -8.43 -17.22
N GLN A 64 -4.31 -7.74 -16.53
CA GLN A 64 -3.20 -8.36 -15.79
C GLN A 64 -3.71 -9.20 -14.61
N GLN A 65 -4.75 -8.75 -13.90
CA GLN A 65 -5.40 -9.54 -12.86
C GLN A 65 -6.02 -10.82 -13.42
N THR A 66 -6.68 -10.73 -14.58
CA THR A 66 -7.25 -11.88 -15.28
C THR A 66 -6.15 -12.87 -15.69
N LEU A 67 -5.03 -12.37 -16.23
CA LEU A 67 -3.87 -13.20 -16.56
C LEU A 67 -3.33 -13.92 -15.32
N PHE A 68 -3.16 -13.22 -14.20
CA PHE A 68 -2.67 -13.80 -12.94
C PHE A 68 -3.62 -14.88 -12.40
N ALA A 69 -4.93 -14.63 -12.43
CA ALA A 69 -5.94 -15.61 -12.04
C ALA A 69 -5.87 -16.87 -12.89
N ARG A 70 -5.79 -16.74 -14.23
CA ARG A 70 -5.64 -17.89 -15.13
C ARG A 70 -4.32 -18.63 -14.91
N TRP A 71 -3.23 -17.89 -14.74
CA TRP A 71 -1.89 -18.44 -14.47
C TRP A 71 -1.89 -19.39 -13.27
N SER A 72 -2.61 -19.04 -12.19
CA SER A 72 -2.70 -19.86 -10.98
C SER A 72 -3.30 -21.26 -11.22
N SER A 73 -4.11 -21.43 -12.26
CA SER A 73 -4.75 -22.70 -12.62
C SER A 73 -3.94 -23.59 -13.56
N LEU A 74 -2.83 -23.06 -14.11
CA LEU A 74 -2.01 -23.77 -15.07
C LEU A 74 -1.10 -24.81 -14.41
N THR A 75 -0.90 -25.92 -15.11
CA THR A 75 0.16 -26.89 -14.78
C THR A 75 1.54 -26.31 -15.07
N ASP A 76 2.59 -26.88 -14.48
CA ASP A 76 3.97 -26.42 -14.69
C ASP A 76 4.37 -26.44 -16.16
N ARG A 77 3.92 -27.45 -16.92
CA ARG A 77 4.18 -27.50 -18.37
C ARG A 77 3.53 -26.33 -19.12
N GLN A 78 2.29 -25.98 -18.77
CA GLN A 78 1.58 -24.86 -19.40
C GLN A 78 2.18 -23.51 -19.03
N LYS A 79 2.61 -23.34 -17.78
CA LYS A 79 3.34 -22.15 -17.33
C LYS A 79 4.62 -21.96 -18.12
N ASN A 80 5.42 -23.02 -18.27
CA ASN A 80 6.67 -22.97 -19.03
C ASN A 80 6.44 -22.60 -20.51
N LEU A 81 5.42 -23.18 -21.14
CA LEU A 81 5.07 -22.83 -22.53
C LEU A 81 4.66 -21.37 -22.69
N LEU A 82 3.90 -20.83 -21.73
CA LEU A 82 3.48 -19.43 -21.78
C LEU A 82 4.68 -18.48 -21.58
N LEU A 83 5.60 -18.81 -20.67
CA LEU A 83 6.83 -18.03 -20.49
C LEU A 83 7.72 -18.08 -21.72
N GLU A 84 7.93 -19.27 -22.30
CA GLU A 84 8.66 -19.43 -23.56
C GLU A 84 8.05 -18.57 -24.68
N LEU A 85 6.72 -18.49 -24.77
CA LEU A 85 6.05 -17.61 -25.72
C LEU A 85 6.34 -16.13 -25.44
N MET A 86 6.23 -15.69 -24.18
CA MET A 86 6.48 -14.30 -23.78
C MET A 86 7.93 -13.87 -24.05
N ASP A 87 8.90 -14.79 -23.91
CA ASP A 87 10.32 -14.53 -24.14
C ASP A 87 10.70 -14.46 -25.64
N THR A 88 9.82 -14.91 -26.54
CA THR A 88 10.04 -14.83 -28.01
C THR A 88 9.63 -13.50 -28.63
N MET A 89 9.08 -12.58 -27.84
CA MET A 89 8.71 -11.22 -28.26
C MET A 89 9.84 -10.22 -27.98
#